data_AF-A0A7Y4YX56-F1
#
_entry.id   AF-A0A7Y4YX56-F1
#
_cell.length_a   1.000
_cell.length_b   1.000
_cell.length_c   1.000
_cell.angle_alpha   90.00
_cell.angle_beta   90.00
_cell.angle_gamma   90.00
#
_symmetry.space_group_name_H-M   'P 1'
#
loop_
_entity.id
_entity.type
_entity.pdbx_description
1 polymer ?
#
loop_
_entity_poly.entity_id
_entity_poly.type
_entity_poly.pdbx_seq_one_letter_code
_entity_poly.pdbx_strand_id
1 'polypeptide(L)'
;MGLSLPHLLILAVVVLVLFGRGRISEMMGDFGKGISSFKKGMADEANPPAPPAGQIPPPAPASQATLNGETVVDSSNPSKPQ
;
A
#
# COMPACT_ATOMS: atom_id res chain seq x y z
N MET A 1 -5.04 24.30 37.26
CA MET A 1 -5.70 22.98 37.45
C MET A 1 -6.04 22.41 36.08
N GLY A 2 -5.01 22.02 35.31
CA GLY A 2 -5.18 21.59 33.92
C GLY A 2 -5.68 20.15 33.85
N LEU A 3 -6.36 19.81 32.76
CA LEU A 3 -6.73 18.45 32.40
C LEU A 3 -5.46 17.61 32.25
N SER A 4 -5.01 17.04 33.36
CA SER A 4 -3.86 16.15 33.37
C SER A 4 -4.25 14.82 32.73
N LEU A 5 -3.28 14.14 32.10
CA LEU A 5 -3.45 12.81 31.50
C LEU A 5 -4.34 11.83 32.30
N PRO A 6 -4.22 11.71 33.65
CA PRO A 6 -5.11 10.83 34.40
C PRO A 6 -6.60 11.24 34.36
N HIS A 7 -6.93 12.53 34.30
CA HIS A 7 -8.32 12.98 34.17
C HIS A 7 -8.92 12.57 32.82
N LEU A 8 -8.15 12.68 31.73
CA LEU A 8 -8.59 12.24 30.41
C LEU A 8 -8.78 10.72 30.36
N LEU A 9 -7.92 9.94 31.01
CA LEU A 9 -8.05 8.49 31.08
C LEU A 9 -9.32 8.08 31.82
N ILE A 10 -9.60 8.70 32.99
CA ILE A 10 -10.82 8.44 33.75
C ILE A 10 -12.06 8.80 32.92
N LEU A 11 -12.05 9.95 32.24
CA LEU A 11 -13.16 10.36 31.37
C LEU A 11 -13.38 9.37 30.22
N ALA A 12 -12.30 8.89 29.58
CA ALA A 12 -12.38 7.89 28.52
C ALA A 12 -12.98 6.56 29.03
N VAL A 13 -12.65 6.13 30.25
CA VAL A 13 -13.25 4.94 30.87
C VAL A 13 -14.74 5.15 31.13
N VAL A 14 -15.15 6.30 31.65
CA VAL A 14 -16.58 6.62 31.88
C VAL A 14 -17.35 6.58 30.56
N VAL A 15 -16.84 7.22 29.51
CA VAL A 15 -17.45 7.19 28.17
C VAL A 15 -17.52 5.76 27.64
N LEU A 16 -16.46 4.96 27.79
CA LEU A 16 -16.46 3.56 27.35
C LEU A 16 -17.51 2.70 28.08
N VAL A 17 -17.78 2.97 29.36
CA VAL A 17 -18.82 2.26 30.13
C VAL A 17 -20.22 2.69 29.70
N LEU A 18 -20.45 3.98 29.48
CA LEU A 18 -21.76 4.52 29.08
C LEU A 18 -22.16 4.08 27.66
N PHE A 19 -21.22 4.17 26.72
CA PHE A 19 -21.47 3.84 25.32
C PHE A 19 -21.24 2.35 25.02
N GLY A 20 -20.44 1.66 25.84
CA GLY A 20 -20.07 0.27 25.65
C GLY A 20 -19.06 0.06 24.52
N ARG A 21 -18.31 -1.04 24.58
CA ARG A 21 -17.28 -1.38 23.57
C ARG A 21 -17.84 -1.57 22.15
N GLY A 22 -19.06 -2.07 22.02
CA GLY A 22 -19.67 -2.38 20.72
C GLY A 22 -19.96 -1.13 19.89
N ARG A 23 -20.60 -0.12 20.49
CA ARG A 23 -20.95 1.12 19.79
C ARG A 23 -19.72 1.97 19.47
N ILE A 24 -18.76 2.06 20.39
CA ILE A 24 -17.53 2.82 20.13
C ILE A 24 -16.70 2.18 19.01
N SER A 25 -16.57 0.85 18.95
CA SER A 25 -15.81 0.19 17.88
C SER A 25 -16.44 0.38 16.49
N GLU A 26 -17.77 0.31 16.40
CA GLU A 26 -18.49 0.51 15.13
C GLU A 26 -18.32 1.95 14.64
N MET A 27 -18.54 2.93 15.53
CA MET A 27 -18.36 4.35 15.21
C MET A 27 -16.89 4.69 14.89
N MET A 28 -15.93 4.22 15.69
CA MET A 28 -14.50 4.47 15.48
C MET A 28 -14.01 3.86 14.15
N GLY A 29 -14.63 2.78 13.68
CA GLY A 29 -14.36 2.21 12.37
C GLY A 29 -14.72 3.16 11.21
N ASP A 30 -15.92 3.75 11.25
CA ASP A 30 -16.35 4.72 10.23
C ASP A 30 -15.58 6.05 10.33
N PHE A 31 -15.34 6.53 11.54
CA PHE A 31 -14.48 7.71 11.76
C PHE A 31 -13.04 7.49 11.29
N GLY A 32 -12.47 6.30 11.57
CA GLY A 32 -11.11 5.94 11.16
C GLY A 32 -10.94 5.92 9.65
N LYS A 33 -11.93 5.40 8.92
CA LYS A 33 -11.93 5.45 7.44
C LYS A 33 -12.02 6.88 6.92
N GLY A 34 -12.87 7.72 7.50
CA GLY A 34 -12.99 9.14 7.12
C GLY A 34 -11.67 9.91 7.32
N ILE A 35 -11.04 9.76 8.49
CA ILE A 35 -9.77 10.42 8.81
C ILE A 35 -8.61 9.87 7.95
N SER A 36 -8.60 8.57 7.64
CA SER A 36 -7.59 7.95 6.76
C SER A 36 -7.67 8.49 5.33
N SER A 37 -8.87 8.58 4.77
CA SER A 37 -9.10 9.17 3.44
C SER A 37 -8.74 10.66 3.40
N PHE A 38 -9.04 11.41 4.47
CA PHE A 38 -8.64 12.81 4.59
C PHE A 38 -7.11 12.97 4.62
N LYS A 39 -6.43 12.14 5.42
CA LYS A 39 -4.96 12.14 5.49
C LYS A 39 -4.33 11.72 4.17
N LYS A 40 -4.90 10.71 3.49
CA LYS A 40 -4.42 10.25 2.18
C LYS A 40 -4.62 11.33 1.10
N GLY A 41 -5.76 12.03 1.11
CA GLY A 41 -6.00 13.18 0.21
C GLY A 41 -5.04 14.34 0.45
N MET A 42 -4.73 14.67 1.71
CA MET A 42 -3.72 15.68 2.03
C MET A 42 -2.29 15.25 1.68
N ALA A 43 -1.98 13.96 1.79
CA ALA A 43 -0.66 13.43 1.47
C ALA A 43 -0.40 13.35 -0.05
N ASP A 44 -1.44 13.11 -0.85
CA ASP A 44 -1.37 13.05 -2.32
C ASP A 44 -0.98 14.40 -2.94
N GLU A 45 -1.44 15.52 -2.35
CA GLU A 45 -1.00 16.88 -2.72
C GLU A 45 0.47 17.17 -2.39
N ALA A 46 1.05 16.46 -1.41
CA ALA A 46 2.40 16.73 -0.92
C ALA A 46 3.46 15.74 -1.45
N ASN A 47 3.07 14.56 -1.93
CA ASN A 47 3.99 13.54 -2.42
C ASN A 47 3.28 12.53 -3.34
N PRO A 48 3.72 12.29 -4.59
CA PRO A 48 3.14 11.26 -5.45
C PRO A 48 3.21 9.87 -4.78
N PRO A 49 2.22 9.00 -5.03
CA PRO A 49 1.95 7.86 -4.16
C PRO A 49 3.07 6.83 -4.18
N ALA A 50 3.64 6.55 -3.00
CA ALA A 50 4.42 5.33 -2.79
C ALA A 50 3.47 4.10 -2.90
N PRO A 51 3.86 3.05 -3.65
CA PRO A 51 3.01 1.88 -3.84
C PRO A 51 2.62 1.26 -2.49
N PRO A 52 1.37 0.80 -2.32
CA PRO A 52 0.92 0.20 -1.07
C PRO A 52 1.75 -1.05 -0.75
N ALA A 53 2.48 -0.99 0.35
CA ALA A 53 3.21 -2.13 0.91
C ALA A 53 2.21 -3.23 1.30
N GLY A 54 2.06 -4.23 0.43
CA GLY A 54 1.18 -5.37 0.68
C GLY A 54 0.59 -6.04 -0.55
N GLN A 55 0.71 -5.45 -1.74
CA GLN A 55 0.37 -6.16 -2.98
C GLN A 55 1.64 -6.76 -3.57
N ILE A 56 1.71 -8.10 -3.59
CA ILE A 56 2.68 -8.83 -4.40
C ILE A 56 2.39 -8.36 -5.84
N PRO A 57 3.32 -7.67 -6.52
CA PRO A 57 3.03 -7.16 -7.85
C PRO A 57 2.68 -8.35 -8.75
N PRO A 58 1.60 -8.27 -9.55
CA PRO A 58 1.37 -9.27 -10.58
C PRO A 58 2.60 -9.32 -11.47
N PRO A 59 3.05 -10.52 -11.89
CA PRO A 59 4.28 -10.66 -12.66
C PRO A 59 4.16 -9.79 -13.91
N ALA A 60 5.04 -8.80 -14.03
CA ALA A 60 5.12 -7.96 -15.21
C ALA A 60 5.33 -8.87 -16.43
N PRO A 61 4.59 -8.69 -17.53
CA PRO A 61 4.89 -9.41 -18.76
C PRO A 61 6.34 -9.09 -19.12
N ALA A 62 7.15 -10.15 -19.19
CA ALA A 62 8.58 -10.05 -19.45
C ALA A 62 8.80 -9.21 -20.72
N SER A 63 9.34 -8.00 -20.52
CA SER A 63 9.94 -7.23 -21.59
C SER A 63 11.04 -8.09 -22.21
N GLN A 64 10.75 -8.58 -23.41
CA GLN A 64 11.68 -9.30 -24.24
C GLN A 64 12.89 -8.39 -24.51
N ALA A 65 14.03 -8.76 -23.95
CA ALA A 65 15.33 -8.31 -24.39
C ALA A 65 16.37 -9.37 -23.97
N THR A 66 16.40 -10.50 -24.70
CA THR A 66 17.58 -11.35 -24.74
C THR A 66 18.40 -10.93 -25.96
N LEU A 67 19.21 -9.90 -25.79
CA LEU A 67 20.48 -9.80 -26.49
C LEU A 67 21.43 -10.77 -25.76
N ASN A 68 22.31 -11.42 -26.53
CA ASN A 68 23.44 -12.28 -26.13
C ASN A 68 23.14 -13.78 -26.20
N GLY A 69 23.52 -14.40 -27.34
CA GLY A 69 23.62 -15.84 -27.38
C GLY A 69 23.87 -16.50 -28.73
N GLU A 70 24.59 -15.88 -29.68
CA GLU A 70 25.05 -16.62 -30.86
C GLU A 70 26.45 -16.16 -31.30
N THR A 71 27.47 -16.75 -30.67
CA THR A 71 28.79 -16.90 -31.28
C THR A 71 29.02 -18.37 -31.60
N VAL A 72 29.09 -18.62 -32.91
CA VAL A 72 29.91 -19.62 -33.61
C VAL A 72 29.59 -21.10 -33.34
N VAL A 73 28.84 -21.70 -34.27
CA VAL A 73 29.21 -23.01 -34.83
C VAL A 73 29.10 -22.95 -36.35
N ASP A 74 30.28 -22.88 -36.95
CA ASP A 74 30.64 -23.23 -38.32
C ASP A 74 30.13 -24.63 -38.70
N SER A 75 29.50 -24.77 -39.88
CA SER A 75 29.59 -25.97 -40.74
C SER A 75 28.81 -25.76 -42.05
N SER A 76 29.59 -25.61 -43.13
CA SER A 76 29.39 -26.24 -44.45
C SER A 76 28.01 -26.18 -45.13
N ASN A 77 27.91 -25.41 -46.22
CA ASN A 77 27.72 -25.91 -47.60
C ASN A 77 27.09 -24.80 -48.49
N PRO A 78 27.52 -24.66 -49.77
CA PRO A 78 27.46 -23.41 -50.50
C PRO A 78 26.23 -23.28 -51.40
N SER A 79 25.96 -22.06 -51.84
CA SER A 79 25.42 -21.72 -53.18
C SER A 79 24.10 -22.36 -53.62
N LYS A 80 23.00 -21.61 -53.57
CA LYS A 80 22.29 -21.16 -54.80
C LYS A 80 21.14 -20.18 -54.50
N PRO A 81 20.95 -19.11 -55.30
CA PRO A 81 19.66 -18.46 -55.44
C PRO A 81 18.85 -19.15 -56.55
N GLN A 82 17.63 -19.58 -56.24
CA GLN A 82 16.51 -19.73 -57.16
C GLN A 82 15.24 -19.37 -56.39
#